data_AF-A0A0K0E2S2-F1
#
_entry.id   AF-A0A0K0E2S2-F1
#
_cell.length_a   1.000
_cell.length_b   1.000
_cell.length_c   1.000
_cell.angle_alpha   90.00
_cell.angle_beta   90.00
_cell.angle_gamma   90.00
#
_symmetry.space_group_name_H-M   'P 1'
#
loop_
_entity.id
_entity.type
_entity.pdbx_description
1 polymer ?
#
loop_
_entity_poly.entity_id
_entity_poly.type
_entity_poly.pdbx_seq_one_letter_code
_entity_poly.pdbx_strand_id
1 'polypeptide(L)'
;MSEKLIKILQECERLSSQGLFTQIIPLLKDITAFDILQGNPLPTTKNFPNLENWYYINVKNSLISESSCFGFKKKDLDFPIHDHKGMHGFMKIINGSIKVTSYTLMTPEMLADIKKPFNSDIPVIYEGETILSTSDSSINNVLYLGPRINNIHTIRSLEDNSLFFDFLVPGYLNIDSKYFELLNDSSSIVKKGDIVFLKEIPRPADFVMTGFQI
;
A
#
# COMPACT_ATOMS: atom_id res chain seq x y z
N MET A 1 -17.31 4.22 11.71
CA MET A 1 -16.00 4.04 12.40
C MET A 1 -16.13 4.04 13.92
N SER A 2 -15.36 3.23 14.65
CA SER A 2 -15.36 3.21 16.13
C SER A 2 -14.72 4.46 16.76
N GLU A 3 -15.12 4.81 17.99
CA GLU A 3 -14.46 5.88 18.75
C GLU A 3 -12.96 5.62 18.97
N LYS A 4 -12.60 4.34 19.13
CA LYS A 4 -11.20 3.91 19.26
C LYS A 4 -10.41 4.25 17.99
N LEU A 5 -10.96 3.94 16.81
CA LEU A 5 -10.32 4.27 15.53
C LEU A 5 -10.12 5.78 15.37
N ILE A 6 -11.13 6.59 15.72
CA ILE A 6 -11.03 8.05 15.66
C ILE A 6 -9.86 8.56 16.51
N LYS A 7 -9.75 8.09 17.76
CA LYS A 7 -8.67 8.47 18.68
C LYS A 7 -7.29 8.04 18.18
N ILE A 8 -7.18 6.82 17.64
CA ILE A 8 -5.94 6.34 17.02
C ILE A 8 -5.53 7.24 15.85
N LEU A 9 -6.44 7.54 14.92
CA LEU A 9 -6.12 8.36 13.76
C LEU A 9 -5.74 9.80 14.13
N GLN A 10 -6.38 10.39 15.13
CA GLN A 10 -5.99 11.71 15.66
C GLN A 10 -4.58 11.71 16.23
N GLU A 11 -4.21 10.66 16.96
CA GLU A 11 -2.86 10.52 17.49
C GLU A 11 -1.83 10.27 16.39
N CYS A 12 -2.17 9.49 15.37
CA CYS A 12 -1.33 9.30 14.18
C CYS A 12 -1.08 10.63 13.45
N GLU A 13 -2.12 11.45 13.22
CA GLU A 13 -2.01 12.80 12.65
C GLU A 13 -1.09 13.69 13.52
N ARG A 14 -1.26 13.64 14.86
CA ARG A 14 -0.42 14.38 15.82
C ARG A 14 1.05 13.98 15.71
N LEU A 15 1.36 12.68 15.77
CA LEU A 15 2.72 12.16 15.65
C LEU A 15 3.36 12.48 14.29
N SER A 16 2.58 12.43 13.22
CA SER A 16 3.03 12.79 11.87
C SER A 16 3.46 14.26 11.79
N SER A 17 2.70 15.17 12.40
CA SER A 17 3.06 16.60 12.47
C SER A 17 4.37 16.88 13.22
N GLN A 18 4.80 15.94 14.06
CA GLN A 18 6.05 16.01 14.82
C GLN A 18 7.20 15.24 14.15
N GLY A 19 6.98 14.64 12.97
CA GLY A 19 7.96 13.79 12.29
C GLY A 19 8.20 12.44 12.98
N LEU A 20 7.35 12.04 13.93
CA LEU A 20 7.50 10.84 14.75
C LEU A 20 6.86 9.61 14.11
N PHE A 21 7.18 9.35 12.84
CA PHE A 21 6.51 8.33 12.02
C PHE A 21 6.62 6.90 12.58
N THR A 22 7.75 6.53 13.19
CA THR A 22 7.92 5.18 13.76
C THR A 22 7.01 4.91 14.95
N GLN A 23 6.52 5.94 15.63
CA GLN A 23 5.59 5.83 16.77
C GLN A 23 4.15 5.57 16.32
N ILE A 24 3.83 5.73 15.04
CA ILE A 24 2.51 5.44 14.47
C ILE A 24 2.27 3.93 14.37
N ILE A 25 3.31 3.16 14.07
CA ILE A 25 3.25 1.71 13.89
C ILE A 25 2.53 1.00 15.05
N PRO A 26 2.92 1.16 16.33
CA PRO A 26 2.23 0.48 17.43
C PRO A 26 0.75 0.87 17.55
N LEU A 27 0.36 2.11 17.25
CA LEU A 27 -1.05 2.53 17.30
C LEU A 27 -1.89 1.82 16.24
N LEU A 28 -1.36 1.69 15.02
CA LEU A 28 -2.04 1.00 13.94
C LEU A 28 -2.15 -0.51 14.21
N LYS A 29 -1.19 -1.11 14.93
CA LYS A 29 -1.27 -2.52 15.36
C LYS A 29 -2.52 -2.85 16.18
N ASP A 30 -3.11 -1.85 16.85
CA ASP A 30 -4.31 -2.06 17.65
C ASP A 30 -5.62 -1.97 16.86
N ILE A 31 -5.61 -1.50 15.61
CA ILE A 31 -6.80 -1.43 14.76
C ILE A 31 -7.29 -2.83 14.40
N THR A 32 -8.58 -3.08 14.53
CA THR A 32 -9.24 -4.34 14.16
C THR A 32 -10.24 -4.15 13.01
N ALA A 33 -10.69 -5.26 12.40
CA ALA A 33 -11.79 -5.22 11.44
C ALA A 33 -13.07 -4.59 12.02
N PHE A 34 -13.35 -4.83 13.31
CA PHE A 34 -14.51 -4.25 13.98
C PHE A 34 -14.39 -2.73 14.14
N ASP A 35 -13.19 -2.21 14.40
CA ASP A 35 -12.95 -0.77 14.52
C ASP A 35 -13.31 0.00 13.24
N ILE A 36 -13.09 -0.64 12.09
CA ILE A 36 -13.37 -0.11 10.76
C ILE A 36 -14.82 -0.40 10.34
N LEU A 37 -15.19 -1.69 10.27
CA LEU A 37 -16.45 -2.15 9.66
C LEU A 37 -17.65 -2.07 10.60
N GLN A 38 -17.44 -1.92 11.91
CA GLN A 38 -18.49 -1.83 12.93
C GLN A 38 -19.52 -2.97 12.90
N GLY A 39 -19.06 -4.18 12.59
CA GLY A 39 -19.91 -5.36 12.49
C GLY A 39 -20.56 -5.58 11.13
N ASN A 40 -20.41 -4.66 10.17
CA ASN A 40 -20.76 -4.93 8.78
C ASN A 40 -19.87 -6.05 8.22
N PRO A 41 -20.41 -6.96 7.39
CA PRO A 41 -19.62 -8.02 6.78
C PRO A 41 -18.61 -7.45 5.78
N LEU A 42 -17.47 -8.13 5.63
CA LEU A 42 -16.53 -7.85 4.54
C LEU A 42 -17.23 -7.91 3.18
N PRO A 43 -16.94 -6.99 2.24
CA PRO A 43 -17.40 -7.13 0.86
C PRO A 43 -16.86 -8.42 0.22
N THR A 44 -17.77 -9.25 -0.26
CA THR A 44 -17.52 -10.54 -0.94
C THR A 44 -18.51 -10.69 -2.10
N THR A 45 -18.32 -11.70 -2.95
CA THR A 45 -19.31 -12.01 -4.00
C THR A 45 -20.66 -12.49 -3.44
N LYS A 46 -20.70 -12.98 -2.19
CA LYS A 46 -21.93 -13.47 -1.56
C LYS A 46 -22.89 -12.33 -1.21
N ASN A 47 -22.37 -11.20 -0.74
CA ASN A 47 -23.16 -10.01 -0.41
C ASN A 47 -23.15 -8.96 -1.53
N PHE A 48 -22.16 -8.97 -2.43
CA PHE A 48 -22.08 -8.09 -3.59
C PHE A 48 -21.75 -8.88 -4.86
N PRO A 49 -22.76 -9.43 -5.58
CA PRO A 49 -22.53 -10.26 -6.76
C PRO A 49 -21.71 -9.60 -7.88
N ASN A 50 -21.80 -8.26 -7.99
CA ASN A 50 -21.07 -7.46 -8.97
C ASN A 50 -19.75 -6.88 -8.42
N LEU A 51 -19.19 -7.45 -7.36
CA LEU A 51 -17.90 -7.02 -6.80
C LEU A 51 -16.80 -7.20 -7.84
N GLU A 52 -16.06 -6.13 -8.10
CA GLU A 52 -14.86 -6.13 -8.95
C GLU A 52 -13.72 -6.92 -8.32
N ASN A 53 -12.61 -7.14 -9.04
CA ASN A 53 -11.45 -7.84 -8.49
C ASN A 53 -10.86 -7.14 -7.26
N TRP A 54 -10.95 -5.82 -7.23
CA TRP A 54 -10.54 -4.99 -6.10
C TRP A 54 -11.69 -4.12 -5.63
N TYR A 55 -11.62 -3.67 -4.39
CA TYR A 55 -12.56 -2.70 -3.86
C TYR A 55 -11.87 -1.80 -2.85
N TYR A 56 -12.48 -0.64 -2.59
CA TYR A 56 -12.03 0.26 -1.54
C TYR A 56 -13.18 0.64 -0.61
N ILE A 57 -12.83 0.94 0.63
CA ILE A 57 -13.72 1.47 1.65
C ILE A 57 -13.09 2.78 2.13
N ASN A 58 -13.74 3.91 1.88
CA ASN A 58 -13.29 5.17 2.46
C ASN A 58 -13.53 5.14 3.98
N VAL A 59 -12.47 5.35 4.77
CA VAL A 59 -12.55 5.33 6.22
C VAL A 59 -12.59 6.76 6.77
N LYS A 60 -11.56 7.56 6.52
CA LYS A 60 -11.48 8.95 6.99
C LYS A 60 -10.54 9.76 6.10
N ASN A 61 -11.04 10.90 5.63
CA ASN A 61 -10.21 11.91 4.97
C ASN A 61 -10.17 13.17 5.83
N SER A 62 -8.99 13.77 5.98
CA SER A 62 -8.79 15.06 6.63
C SER A 62 -7.88 15.95 5.79
N LEU A 63 -7.62 17.18 6.25
CA LEU A 63 -6.61 18.04 5.64
C LEU A 63 -5.17 17.54 5.86
N ILE A 64 -4.98 16.57 6.76
CA ILE A 64 -3.67 16.05 7.17
C ILE A 64 -3.43 14.68 6.57
N SER A 65 -4.41 13.77 6.62
CA SER A 65 -4.23 12.37 6.25
C SER A 65 -5.40 11.81 5.48
N GLU A 66 -5.13 10.73 4.76
CA GLU A 66 -6.13 9.90 4.10
C GLU A 66 -6.08 8.49 4.67
N SER A 67 -7.25 7.91 4.92
CA SER A 67 -7.41 6.58 5.48
C SER A 67 -8.47 5.81 4.71
N SER A 68 -8.07 4.68 4.13
CA SER A 68 -8.93 3.84 3.31
C SER A 68 -8.57 2.37 3.53
N CYS A 69 -9.54 1.48 3.37
CA CYS A 69 -9.22 0.06 3.19
C CYS A 69 -9.26 -0.31 1.72
N PHE A 70 -8.42 -1.25 1.33
CA PHE A 70 -8.37 -1.83 0.01
C PHE A 70 -8.44 -3.34 0.12
N GLY A 71 -9.34 -3.94 -0.64
CA GLY A 71 -9.63 -5.35 -0.58
C GLY A 71 -9.51 -6.05 -1.92
N PHE A 72 -9.24 -7.35 -1.85
CA PHE A 72 -9.10 -8.25 -2.98
C PHE A 72 -10.23 -9.26 -2.95
N LYS A 73 -10.92 -9.43 -4.07
CA LYS A 73 -12.02 -10.41 -4.19
C LYS A 73 -11.55 -11.85 -4.05
N LYS A 74 -10.40 -12.18 -4.64
CA LYS A 74 -9.81 -13.52 -4.66
C LYS A 74 -8.31 -13.43 -4.44
N LYS A 75 -7.69 -14.55 -4.08
CA LYS A 75 -6.25 -14.72 -4.06
C LYS A 75 -5.63 -14.50 -5.45
N ASP A 76 -4.31 -14.34 -5.47
CA ASP A 76 -3.51 -14.26 -6.69
C ASP A 76 -3.83 -13.05 -7.60
N LEU A 77 -4.45 -12.01 -7.04
CA LEU A 77 -4.61 -10.70 -7.66
C LEU A 77 -3.51 -9.74 -7.22
N ASP A 78 -3.05 -8.91 -8.14
CA ASP A 78 -2.02 -7.90 -7.90
C ASP A 78 -2.59 -6.49 -8.01
N PHE A 79 -2.35 -5.64 -7.02
CA PHE A 79 -2.40 -4.19 -7.24
C PHE A 79 -1.27 -3.83 -8.21
N PRO A 80 -1.52 -3.01 -9.24
CA PRO A 80 -0.48 -2.52 -10.12
C PRO A 80 0.68 -1.87 -9.35
N ILE A 81 1.89 -1.92 -9.89
CA ILE A 81 3.04 -1.22 -9.28
C ILE A 81 2.73 0.28 -9.29
N HIS A 82 2.77 0.92 -8.13
CA HIS A 82 2.42 2.33 -7.98
C HIS A 82 3.25 3.01 -6.89
N ASP A 83 3.19 4.35 -6.83
CA ASP A 83 3.87 5.17 -5.83
C ASP A 83 2.91 5.92 -4.90
N HIS A 84 3.50 6.51 -3.86
CA HIS A 84 2.88 7.49 -2.97
C HIS A 84 3.79 8.72 -2.88
N LYS A 85 3.84 9.50 -3.96
CA LYS A 85 4.83 10.57 -4.14
C LYS A 85 4.83 11.56 -2.97
N GLY A 86 5.94 11.60 -2.22
CA GLY A 86 6.14 12.55 -1.12
C GLY A 86 5.38 12.21 0.16
N MET A 87 4.77 11.03 0.24
CA MET A 87 3.93 10.62 1.37
C MET A 87 4.61 9.55 2.21
N HIS A 88 4.20 9.50 3.48
CA HIS A 88 4.42 8.37 4.37
C HIS A 88 3.17 7.51 4.34
N GLY A 89 3.32 6.24 4.00
CA GLY A 89 2.24 5.26 4.00
C GLY A 89 2.42 4.23 5.11
N PHE A 90 1.31 3.82 5.71
CA PHE A 90 1.28 2.76 6.70
C PHE A 90 0.18 1.77 6.33
N MET A 91 0.60 0.57 5.97
CA MET A 91 -0.28 -0.50 5.50
C MET A 91 -0.46 -1.53 6.60
N LYS A 92 -1.70 -1.70 7.06
CA LYS A 92 -2.11 -2.61 8.14
C LYS A 92 -3.00 -3.71 7.56
N ILE A 93 -2.62 -4.97 7.66
CA ILE A 93 -3.53 -6.05 7.26
C ILE A 93 -4.70 -6.16 8.26
N ILE A 94 -5.92 -6.27 7.72
CA ILE A 94 -7.17 -6.32 8.47
C ILE A 94 -7.85 -7.69 8.35
N ASN A 95 -7.73 -8.33 7.18
CA ASN A 95 -8.22 -9.68 6.94
C ASN A 95 -7.32 -10.42 5.96
N GLY A 96 -6.99 -11.68 6.24
CA GLY A 96 -6.23 -12.56 5.37
C GLY A 96 -4.73 -12.26 5.36
N SER A 97 -4.12 -12.45 4.19
CA SER A 97 -2.68 -12.27 4.00
C SER A 97 -2.35 -11.65 2.64
N ILE A 98 -1.36 -10.75 2.62
CA ILE A 98 -0.86 -10.10 1.41
C ILE A 98 0.67 -10.16 1.35
N LYS A 99 1.20 -10.06 0.13
CA LYS A 99 2.63 -9.91 -0.13
C LYS A 99 2.88 -8.56 -0.78
N VAL A 100 3.71 -7.73 -0.15
CA VAL A 100 4.10 -6.42 -0.65
C VAL A 100 5.50 -6.51 -1.23
N THR A 101 5.63 -6.26 -2.52
CA THR A 101 6.93 -6.19 -3.20
C THR A 101 7.30 -4.72 -3.36
N SER A 102 8.43 -4.31 -2.78
CA SER A 102 8.79 -2.90 -2.60
C SER A 102 10.05 -2.51 -3.39
N TYR A 103 10.10 -1.23 -3.76
CA TYR A 103 11.21 -0.61 -4.46
C TYR A 103 11.50 0.77 -3.86
N THR A 104 12.78 1.10 -3.76
CA THR A 104 13.26 2.39 -3.25
C THR A 104 13.70 3.29 -4.40
N LEU A 105 13.23 4.54 -4.38
CA LEU A 105 13.69 5.58 -5.27
C LEU A 105 15.15 5.94 -4.98
N MET A 106 16.02 5.87 -5.99
CA MET A 106 17.44 6.24 -5.88
C MET A 106 17.62 7.74 -5.64
N THR A 107 18.63 8.14 -4.86
CA THR A 107 18.97 9.56 -4.65
C THR A 107 19.73 10.11 -5.86
N PRO A 108 19.80 11.45 -6.06
CA PRO A 108 20.60 12.04 -7.14
C PRO A 108 22.06 11.55 -7.15
N GLU A 109 22.65 11.34 -5.98
CA GLU A 109 24.02 10.84 -5.82
C GLU A 109 24.14 9.40 -6.32
N MET A 110 23.18 8.55 -5.98
CA MET A 110 23.17 7.15 -6.44
C MET A 110 22.96 7.04 -7.95
N LEU A 111 22.24 7.98 -8.56
CA LEU A 111 21.96 8.00 -10.00
C LEU A 111 23.19 8.35 -10.85
N ALA A 112 24.20 9.01 -10.27
CA ALA A 112 25.35 9.54 -11.01
C ALA A 112 26.11 8.44 -11.78
N ASP A 113 26.17 7.22 -11.24
CA ASP A 113 26.90 6.09 -11.81
C ASP A 113 25.98 5.10 -12.59
N ILE A 114 24.68 5.37 -12.70
CA ILE A 114 23.73 4.46 -13.33
C ILE A 114 23.60 4.71 -14.81
N LYS A 115 24.05 3.72 -15.61
CA LYS A 115 23.78 3.68 -17.05
C LYS A 115 22.35 3.20 -17.29
N LYS A 116 21.45 4.14 -17.59
CA LYS A 116 20.08 3.83 -17.98
C LYS A 116 20.05 3.32 -19.44
N PRO A 117 19.31 2.25 -19.75
CA PRO A 117 19.08 1.83 -21.14
C PRO A 117 18.37 2.92 -21.94
N PHE A 118 17.34 3.55 -21.37
CA PHE A 118 16.65 4.70 -21.96
C PHE A 118 16.50 5.85 -20.95
N ASN A 119 16.41 7.09 -21.46
CA ASN A 119 16.25 8.27 -20.61
C ASN A 119 14.96 8.27 -19.79
N SER A 120 13.91 7.60 -20.29
CA SER A 120 12.63 7.42 -19.61
C SER A 120 12.67 6.41 -18.47
N ASP A 121 13.71 5.59 -18.39
CA ASP A 121 13.78 4.51 -17.40
C ASP A 121 14.04 5.09 -16.02
N ILE A 122 13.33 4.53 -15.05
CA ILE A 122 13.38 4.92 -13.65
C ILE A 122 14.13 3.82 -12.90
N PRO A 123 15.43 3.98 -12.63
CA PRO A 123 16.17 3.01 -11.84
C PRO A 123 15.72 3.11 -10.38
N VAL A 124 15.44 1.95 -9.80
CA VAL A 124 15.01 1.78 -8.42
C VAL A 124 15.75 0.60 -7.80
N ILE A 125 15.87 0.60 -6.47
CA ILE A 125 16.46 -0.51 -5.73
C ILE A 125 15.34 -1.47 -5.36
N TYR A 126 15.49 -2.74 -5.70
CA TYR A 126 14.56 -3.78 -5.24
C TYR A 126 14.75 -4.04 -3.74
N GLU A 127 13.70 -3.85 -2.94
CA GLU A 127 13.76 -3.98 -1.47
C GLU A 127 13.36 -5.37 -0.98
N GLY A 128 12.87 -6.22 -1.88
CA GLY A 128 12.36 -7.54 -1.56
C GLY A 128 10.85 -7.57 -1.34
N GLU A 129 10.41 -8.68 -0.75
CA GLU A 129 9.01 -8.96 -0.48
C GLU A 129 8.77 -8.99 1.03
N THR A 130 7.68 -8.38 1.49
CA THR A 130 7.21 -8.45 2.88
C THR A 130 5.82 -9.06 2.90
N ILE A 131 5.63 -10.12 3.69
CA ILE A 131 4.30 -10.70 3.92
C ILE A 131 3.67 -9.99 5.12
N LEU A 132 2.39 -9.63 5.01
CA LEU A 132 1.55 -9.21 6.12
C LEU A 132 0.41 -10.22 6.27
N SER A 133 0.15 -10.68 7.50
CA SER A 133 -0.88 -11.67 7.77
C SER A 133 -1.64 -11.39 9.07
N THR A 134 -2.94 -11.68 9.08
CA THR A 134 -3.73 -11.69 10.32
C THR A 134 -3.65 -13.01 11.08
N SER A 135 -3.23 -14.11 10.43
CA SER A 135 -3.24 -15.46 11.02
C SER A 135 -1.90 -15.87 11.61
N ASP A 136 -0.80 -15.28 11.15
CA ASP A 136 0.55 -15.56 11.64
C ASP A 136 1.07 -14.42 12.55
N SER A 137 1.01 -14.64 13.86
CA SER A 137 1.52 -13.68 14.85
C SER A 137 3.03 -13.48 14.82
N SER A 138 3.79 -14.35 14.14
CA SER A 138 5.24 -14.17 13.96
C SER A 138 5.58 -13.18 12.84
N ILE A 139 4.60 -12.87 11.98
CA ILE A 139 4.74 -11.97 10.84
C ILE A 139 4.26 -10.57 11.21
N ASN A 140 4.86 -9.55 10.59
CA ASN A 140 4.42 -8.17 10.73
C ASN A 140 2.96 -8.03 10.25
N ASN A 141 2.17 -7.24 10.96
CA ASN A 141 0.81 -6.87 10.51
C ASN A 141 0.72 -5.40 10.05
N VAL A 142 1.80 -4.64 10.19
CA VAL A 142 1.91 -3.24 9.73
C VAL A 142 3.23 -3.06 8.99
N LEU A 143 3.18 -2.48 7.80
CA LEU A 143 4.32 -2.06 6.99
C LEU A 143 4.36 -0.53 6.90
N TYR A 144 5.55 0.05 7.01
CA TYR A 144 5.79 1.48 6.79
C TYR A 144 6.49 1.70 5.45
N LEU A 145 5.96 2.65 4.69
CA LEU A 145 6.43 3.11 3.38
C LEU A 145 6.83 4.57 3.51
N GLY A 146 8.09 4.90 3.22
CA GLY A 146 8.57 6.27 3.28
C GLY A 146 8.35 7.02 1.95
N PRO A 147 8.64 8.33 1.91
CA PRO A 147 8.58 9.12 0.67
C PRO A 147 9.57 8.68 -0.42
N ARG A 148 10.56 7.86 -0.07
CA ARG A 148 11.59 7.30 -0.98
C ARG A 148 11.79 5.81 -0.77
N ILE A 149 11.97 5.42 0.49
CA ILE A 149 12.23 4.03 0.89
C ILE A 149 10.93 3.22 0.81
N ASN A 150 10.94 2.09 0.10
CA ASN A 150 9.76 1.25 -0.17
C ASN A 150 8.59 1.99 -0.84
N ASN A 151 8.80 3.19 -1.39
CA ASN A 151 7.71 4.07 -1.83
C ASN A 151 6.93 3.47 -3.00
N ILE A 152 7.66 2.90 -3.96
CA ILE A 152 7.06 2.20 -5.09
C ILE A 152 6.84 0.75 -4.68
N HIS A 153 5.65 0.22 -4.90
CA HIS A 153 5.34 -1.16 -4.51
C HIS A 153 4.17 -1.74 -5.31
N THR A 154 4.04 -3.05 -5.25
CA THR A 154 2.87 -3.83 -5.68
C THR A 154 2.43 -4.74 -4.54
N ILE A 155 1.14 -5.08 -4.52
CA ILE A 155 0.53 -5.86 -3.44
C ILE A 155 -0.20 -7.03 -4.05
N ARG A 156 0.19 -8.24 -3.67
CA ARG A 156 -0.48 -9.47 -4.10
C ARG A 156 -1.31 -10.06 -2.97
N SER A 157 -2.58 -10.37 -3.24
CA SER A 157 -3.40 -11.16 -2.31
C SER A 157 -2.90 -12.59 -2.23
N LEU A 158 -2.67 -13.10 -1.02
CA LEU A 158 -2.34 -14.50 -0.78
C LEU A 158 -3.57 -15.34 -0.41
N GLU A 159 -4.67 -14.66 -0.04
CA GLU A 159 -5.94 -15.27 0.35
C GLU A 159 -7.13 -14.53 -0.30
N ASP A 160 -8.25 -15.24 -0.48
CA ASP A 160 -9.51 -14.63 -0.91
C ASP A 160 -10.00 -13.62 0.12
N ASN A 161 -10.63 -12.53 -0.33
CA ASN A 161 -11.18 -11.48 0.54
C ASN A 161 -10.12 -10.82 1.44
N SER A 162 -8.84 -10.84 1.06
CA SER A 162 -7.79 -10.12 1.78
C SER A 162 -8.13 -8.63 1.82
N LEU A 163 -7.95 -7.99 2.98
CA LEU A 163 -8.25 -6.57 3.20
C LEU A 163 -7.12 -5.95 4.00
N PHE A 164 -6.60 -4.82 3.52
CA PHE A 164 -5.66 -3.99 4.27
C PHE A 164 -6.20 -2.58 4.43
N PHE A 165 -5.68 -1.88 5.43
CA PHE A 165 -5.96 -0.50 5.78
C PHE A 165 -4.71 0.32 5.51
N ASP A 166 -4.85 1.39 4.73
CA ASP A 166 -3.81 2.38 4.51
C ASP A 166 -4.10 3.64 5.32
N PHE A 167 -3.05 4.14 5.99
CA PHE A 167 -2.98 5.49 6.52
C PHE A 167 -1.87 6.23 5.78
N LEU A 168 -2.24 7.29 5.04
CA LEU A 168 -1.32 8.11 4.24
C LEU A 168 -1.21 9.51 4.84
N VAL A 169 0.03 10.00 4.97
CA VAL A 169 0.32 11.35 5.46
C VAL A 169 1.46 12.02 4.66
N PRO A 170 1.23 13.19 4.03
CA PRO A 170 -0.09 13.76 3.77
C PRO A 170 -0.99 12.81 2.96
N GLY A 171 -2.30 13.01 2.99
CA GLY A 171 -3.20 12.34 2.04
C GLY A 171 -2.97 12.82 0.59
N TYR A 172 -3.73 12.30 -0.37
CA TYR A 172 -3.63 12.75 -1.77
C TYR A 172 -4.19 14.17 -1.95
N LEU A 173 -3.32 15.18 -1.79
CA LEU A 173 -3.65 16.59 -1.99
C LEU A 173 -3.54 16.97 -3.48
N ASN A 174 -4.48 16.51 -4.30
CA ASN A 174 -4.51 16.71 -5.77
C ASN A 174 -3.30 16.12 -6.52
N ILE A 175 -2.69 15.08 -5.97
CA ILE A 175 -1.63 14.30 -6.61
C ILE A 175 -2.17 12.89 -6.74
N ASP A 176 -2.21 12.33 -7.94
CA ASP A 176 -2.55 10.91 -8.11
C ASP A 176 -1.28 10.06 -8.01
N SER A 177 -1.44 8.79 -7.59
CA SER A 177 -0.39 7.79 -7.73
C SER A 177 0.01 7.65 -9.20
N LYS A 178 1.32 7.53 -9.44
CA LYS A 178 1.85 7.07 -10.72
C LYS A 178 1.87 5.55 -10.74
N TYR A 179 1.71 4.99 -11.93
CA TYR A 179 1.76 3.55 -12.16
C TYR A 179 3.01 3.18 -12.95
N PHE A 180 3.52 1.98 -12.74
CA PHE A 180 4.76 1.52 -13.33
C PHE A 180 4.65 0.09 -13.87
N GLU A 181 5.50 -0.23 -14.83
CA GLU A 181 5.80 -1.59 -15.25
C GLU A 181 7.30 -1.88 -15.07
N LEU A 182 7.65 -3.13 -14.77
CA LEU A 182 9.03 -3.58 -14.69
C LEU A 182 9.56 -3.84 -16.12
N LEU A 183 10.67 -3.20 -16.49
CA LEU A 183 11.17 -3.26 -17.86
C LEU A 183 11.88 -4.57 -18.23
N ASN A 184 12.32 -5.37 -17.25
CA ASN A 184 13.11 -6.58 -17.46
C ASN A 184 12.63 -7.73 -16.56
N ASP A 185 11.39 -8.19 -16.72
CA ASP A 185 10.90 -9.42 -16.05
C ASP A 185 11.56 -10.72 -16.62
N SER A 186 12.60 -10.57 -17.44
CA SER A 186 13.28 -11.64 -18.15
C SER A 186 14.40 -12.27 -17.30
N SER A 187 14.07 -13.45 -16.76
CA SER A 187 14.92 -14.62 -16.48
C SER A 187 16.05 -14.57 -15.44
N SER A 188 16.32 -13.45 -14.77
CA SER A 188 17.27 -13.41 -13.65
C SER A 188 16.58 -13.27 -12.30
N ILE A 189 17.07 -14.02 -11.29
CA ILE A 189 16.58 -13.93 -9.91
C ILE A 189 17.03 -12.58 -9.35
N VAL A 190 16.10 -11.61 -9.27
CA VAL A 190 16.33 -10.31 -8.64
C VAL A 190 16.48 -10.49 -7.13
N LYS A 191 17.54 -9.94 -6.56
CA LYS A 191 17.85 -9.99 -5.13
C LYS A 191 17.71 -8.60 -4.50
N LYS A 192 17.39 -8.58 -3.20
CA LYS A 192 17.32 -7.32 -2.45
C LYS A 192 18.63 -6.54 -2.62
N GLY A 193 18.52 -5.26 -2.99
CA GLY A 193 19.65 -4.39 -3.29
C GLY A 193 19.98 -4.26 -4.79
N ASP A 194 19.44 -5.15 -5.64
CA ASP A 194 19.62 -5.04 -7.08
C ASP A 194 18.93 -3.77 -7.61
N ILE A 195 19.56 -3.16 -8.62
CA ILE A 195 18.97 -2.06 -9.36
C ILE A 195 18.16 -2.63 -10.51
N VAL A 196 16.87 -2.29 -10.51
CA VAL A 196 15.94 -2.63 -11.59
C VAL A 196 15.40 -1.36 -12.21
N PHE A 197 14.85 -1.48 -13.42
CA PHE A 197 14.33 -0.35 -14.16
C PHE A 197 12.82 -0.46 -14.29
N LEU A 198 12.14 0.62 -13.93
CA LEU A 198 10.71 0.80 -14.12
C LEU A 198 10.44 1.78 -15.26
N LYS A 199 9.26 1.67 -15.84
CA LYS A 199 8.72 2.67 -16.76
C LYS A 199 7.36 3.13 -16.26
N GLU A 200 7.17 4.45 -16.23
CA GLU A 200 5.87 5.05 -15.90
C GLU A 200 4.86 4.72 -17.00
N ILE A 201 3.67 4.27 -16.59
CA ILE A 201 2.55 3.93 -17.47
C ILE A 201 1.28 4.64 -16.99
N PRO A 202 0.27 4.81 -17.86
CA PRO A 202 -1.07 5.18 -17.41
C PRO A 202 -1.62 4.15 -16.43
N ARG A 203 -2.60 4.54 -15.61
CA ARG A 203 -3.37 3.60 -14.79
C ARG A 203 -3.88 2.44 -15.66
N PRO A 204 -3.62 1.17 -15.30
CA PRO A 204 -4.11 0.03 -16.07
C PRO A 204 -5.64 0.06 -16.21
N ALA A 205 -6.14 -0.17 -17.42
CA ALA A 205 -7.56 -0.05 -17.73
C ALA A 205 -8.42 -1.12 -17.06
N ASP A 206 -7.84 -2.27 -16.75
CA ASP A 206 -8.44 -3.39 -16.02
C ASP A 206 -8.40 -3.20 -14.50
N PHE A 207 -7.65 -2.22 -14.00
CA PHE A 207 -7.60 -1.88 -12.58
C PHE A 207 -8.81 -1.05 -12.14
N VAL A 208 -9.95 -1.75 -12.05
CA VAL A 208 -11.26 -1.23 -11.66
C VAL A 208 -11.58 -1.66 -10.23
N MET A 209 -12.13 -0.74 -9.44
CA MET A 209 -12.50 -0.99 -8.05
C MET A 209 -13.99 -0.72 -7.81
N THR A 210 -14.63 -1.57 -7.01
CA THR A 210 -15.90 -1.24 -6.38
C THR A 210 -15.65 -0.32 -5.18
N GLY A 211 -16.38 0.80 -5.09
CA GLY A 211 -16.30 1.71 -3.95
C GLY A 211 -17.38 1.46 -2.91
N PHE A 212 -17.00 1.55 -1.63
CA PHE A 212 -17.90 1.43 -0.49
C PHE A 212 -17.74 2.62 0.46
N GLN A 213 -18.82 2.95 1.15
CA GLN A 213 -18.86 3.90 2.26
C GLN A 213 -19.33 3.15 3.52
N ILE A 214 -18.71 3.46 4.66
CA ILE A 214 -19.07 2.94 6.00
C ILE A 214 -19.72 4.02 6.86
#